data_AF-A0A1Y1UAN4-F1
#
_entry.id   AF-A0A1Y1UAN4-F1
#
_cell.length_a   1.000
_cell.length_b   1.000
_cell.length_c   1.000
_cell.angle_alpha   90.00
_cell.angle_beta   90.00
_cell.angle_gamma   90.00
#
_symmetry.space_group_name_H-M   'P 1'
#
loop_
_entity.id
_entity.type
_entity.pdbx_description
1 polymer ?
#
loop_
_entity_poly.entity_id
_entity_poly.type
_entity_poly.pdbx_seq_one_letter_code
_entity_poly.pdbx_strand_id
1 'polypeptide(L)'
;MAALVEMITRVHRLFFDPTLLGSFVDNHDFERLAGMVNDQVIVKNAAVYPFVNDGIPFMYSGQEHGLRGGKDPMNREAIWLEGYPENTPLYHLFRSLNAARRAAIASNPLFLTTLMSARQIDNHTVSITKPPLLSTLSNYGSGSTAIPIYLSPLQTGYKPLLPVIDTISGQIFSTDPRGGLTIAIVRGEPRVFLPLCVHLGQAEGVTSWASMPLSVDTNIISKRPTLGSPSSPKAKRGTSMTNLFSWLGHGKGGSSMALACSSLFMKSRQTLKDWTVTHRLDL
;
A
#
# COMPACT_ATOMS: atom_id res chain seq x y z
N MET A 1 1.72 13.31 12.76
CA MET A 1 2.26 12.73 11.50
C MET A 1 2.90 13.74 10.54
N ALA A 2 2.46 15.01 10.51
CA ALA A 2 2.99 16.03 9.57
C ALA A 2 4.52 16.13 9.50
N ALA A 3 5.20 16.23 10.65
CA ALA A 3 6.66 16.36 10.71
C ALA A 3 7.41 15.18 10.05
N LEU A 4 6.86 13.97 10.11
CA LEU A 4 7.43 12.80 9.44
C LEU A 4 7.34 12.94 7.91
N VAL A 5 6.18 13.33 7.39
CA VAL A 5 5.96 13.54 5.95
C VAL A 5 6.83 14.68 5.41
N GLU A 6 6.98 15.75 6.19
CA GLU A 6 7.87 16.85 5.87
C GLU A 6 9.33 16.40 5.82
N MET A 7 9.78 15.62 6.81
CA MET A 7 11.15 15.10 6.85
C MET A 7 11.44 14.16 5.67
N ILE A 8 10.51 13.28 5.32
CA ILE A 8 10.62 12.42 4.12
C ILE A 8 10.83 13.28 2.88
N THR A 9 9.98 14.30 2.70
CA THR A 9 10.07 15.23 1.56
C THR A 9 11.41 15.98 1.54
N ARG A 10 11.90 16.37 2.73
CA ARG A 10 13.18 17.07 2.88
C ARG A 10 14.36 16.15 2.52
N VAL A 11 14.34 14.90 2.98
CA VAL A 11 15.35 13.89 2.63
C VAL A 11 15.38 13.65 1.11
N HIS A 12 14.22 13.48 0.48
CA HIS A 12 14.12 13.33 -0.98
C HIS A 12 14.69 14.49 -1.78
N ARG A 13 14.66 15.71 -1.22
CA ARG A 13 15.15 16.92 -1.89
C ARG A 13 16.63 17.19 -1.63
N LEU A 14 17.13 16.88 -0.43
CA LEU A 14 18.48 17.28 -0.01
C LEU A 14 19.55 16.24 -0.32
N PHE A 15 19.19 14.96 -0.34
CA PHE A 15 20.15 13.89 -0.62
C PHE A 15 20.14 13.56 -2.11
N PHE A 16 21.33 13.34 -2.66
CA PHE A 16 21.48 12.95 -4.06
C PHE A 16 20.80 11.61 -4.35
N ASP A 17 20.96 10.63 -3.44
CA ASP A 17 20.28 9.35 -3.52
C ASP A 17 19.78 8.90 -2.13
N PRO A 18 18.50 9.17 -1.81
CA PRO A 18 17.88 8.70 -0.57
C PRO A 18 17.82 7.18 -0.44
N THR A 19 17.92 6.42 -1.54
CA THR A 19 17.78 4.95 -1.54
C THR A 19 19.01 4.22 -1.02
N LEU A 20 20.12 4.95 -0.78
CA LEU A 20 21.35 4.45 -0.18
C LEU A 20 21.46 4.75 1.32
N LEU A 21 20.50 5.48 1.90
CA LEU A 21 20.53 5.83 3.31
C LEU A 21 20.14 4.65 4.20
N GLY A 22 20.71 4.59 5.40
CA GLY A 22 20.27 3.67 6.44
C GLY A 22 19.12 4.25 7.26
N SER A 23 18.07 3.48 7.48
CA SER A 23 16.94 3.85 8.33
C SER A 23 16.88 2.94 9.56
N PHE A 24 16.84 3.52 10.75
CA PHE A 24 16.71 2.82 12.02
C PHE A 24 15.83 3.61 12.97
N VAL A 25 15.33 2.93 14.01
CA VAL A 25 14.57 3.53 15.12
C VAL A 25 15.29 3.34 16.45
N ASP A 26 16.04 2.26 16.59
CA ASP A 26 16.85 1.94 17.77
C ASP A 26 18.33 1.82 17.38
N ASN A 27 19.21 2.16 18.32
CA ASN A 27 20.65 1.94 18.23
C ASN A 27 21.27 1.87 19.64
N HIS A 28 22.60 1.84 19.72
CA HIS A 28 23.34 1.72 20.99
C HIS A 28 23.73 3.07 21.63
N ASP A 29 23.43 4.20 20.99
CA ASP A 29 23.77 5.55 21.51
C ASP A 29 22.56 6.24 22.14
N PHE A 30 21.35 5.80 21.81
CA PHE A 30 20.10 6.33 22.34
C PHE A 30 19.36 5.27 23.17
N GLU A 31 18.47 5.74 24.06
CA GLU A 31 17.56 4.87 24.79
C GLU A 31 16.71 4.06 23.80
N ARG A 32 16.43 2.79 24.12
CA ARG A 32 15.55 1.99 23.28
C ARG A 32 14.15 2.61 23.26
N LEU A 33 13.49 2.58 22.11
CA LEU A 33 12.16 3.13 21.95
C LEU A 33 11.16 2.47 22.90
N ALA A 34 11.26 1.16 23.10
CA ALA A 34 10.43 0.44 24.07
C ALA A 34 10.73 0.82 25.53
N GLY A 35 11.89 1.40 25.82
CA GLY A 35 12.23 2.01 27.12
C GLY A 35 11.57 3.37 27.32
N MET A 36 11.48 4.19 26.26
CA MET A 36 10.86 5.52 26.29
C MET A 36 9.32 5.49 26.16
N VAL A 37 8.77 4.51 25.44
CA VAL A 37 7.35 4.43 25.09
C VAL A 37 6.76 3.13 25.64
N ASN A 38 5.79 3.27 26.54
CA ASN A 38 5.14 2.11 27.17
C ASN A 38 4.20 1.36 26.22
N ASP A 39 3.51 2.07 25.34
CA ASP A 39 2.56 1.47 24.41
C ASP A 39 3.27 0.71 23.28
N GLN A 40 3.21 -0.63 23.36
CA GLN A 40 3.87 -1.51 22.40
C GLN A 40 3.34 -1.36 20.97
N VAL A 41 2.09 -0.92 20.78
CA VAL A 41 1.56 -0.67 19.44
C VAL A 41 2.23 0.55 18.81
N ILE A 42 2.54 1.58 19.59
CA ILE A 42 3.30 2.73 19.08
C ILE A 42 4.73 2.29 18.72
N VAL A 43 5.37 1.48 19.56
CA VAL A 43 6.69 0.90 19.27
C VAL A 43 6.65 0.08 17.97
N LYS A 44 5.64 -0.77 17.77
CA LYS A 44 5.44 -1.53 16.52
C LYS A 44 5.30 -0.62 15.30
N ASN A 45 4.46 0.42 15.37
CA ASN A 45 4.28 1.36 14.26
C ASN A 45 5.59 2.03 13.85
N ALA A 46 6.41 2.44 14.83
CA ALA A 46 7.72 3.00 14.55
C ALA A 46 8.67 1.94 13.95
N ALA A 47 8.72 0.73 14.52
CA ALA A 47 9.57 -0.36 14.04
C ALA A 47 9.26 -0.81 12.60
N VAL A 48 8.02 -0.61 12.12
CA VAL A 48 7.65 -0.87 10.72
C VAL A 48 8.28 0.14 9.76
N TYR A 49 8.45 1.39 10.18
CA TYR A 49 8.87 2.49 9.30
C TYR A 49 10.15 2.19 8.51
N PRO A 50 11.28 1.75 9.10
CA PRO A 50 12.48 1.42 8.36
C PRO A 50 12.27 0.45 7.19
N PHE A 51 11.38 -0.53 7.35
CA PHE A 51 11.15 -1.60 6.36
C PHE A 51 10.26 -1.16 5.20
N VAL A 52 9.46 -0.12 5.38
CA VAL A 52 8.56 0.44 4.36
C VAL A 52 9.10 1.75 3.77
N ASN A 53 10.20 2.26 4.33
CA ASN A 53 10.93 3.44 3.88
C ASN A 53 11.84 3.16 2.67
N ASP A 54 12.32 4.23 2.05
CA ASP A 54 13.50 4.24 1.20
C ASP A 54 14.75 3.86 1.98
N GLY A 55 15.76 3.37 1.28
CA GLY A 55 17.02 3.02 1.90
C GLY A 55 17.13 1.57 2.34
N ILE A 56 18.11 1.35 3.22
CA ILE A 56 18.44 0.06 3.83
C ILE A 56 17.85 0.06 5.25
N PRO A 57 16.92 -0.86 5.56
CA PRO A 57 16.39 -0.99 6.92
C PRO A 57 17.46 -1.57 7.85
N PHE A 58 17.59 -0.96 9.02
CA PHE A 58 18.40 -1.46 10.13
C PHE A 58 17.49 -1.70 11.34
N MET A 59 17.68 -2.86 11.96
CA MET A 59 17.07 -3.24 13.23
C MET A 59 18.20 -3.46 14.24
N TYR A 60 18.09 -2.87 15.43
CA TYR A 60 19.08 -3.07 16.47
C TYR A 60 18.76 -4.31 17.28
N SER A 61 19.78 -5.14 17.54
CA SER A 61 19.60 -6.42 18.23
C SER A 61 18.93 -6.24 19.60
N GLY A 62 17.97 -7.12 19.90
CA GLY A 62 17.10 -7.05 21.06
C GLY A 62 15.77 -6.32 20.81
N GLN A 63 15.64 -5.56 19.72
CA GLN A 63 14.37 -4.93 19.36
C GLN A 63 13.30 -6.00 19.04
N GLU A 64 13.69 -7.10 18.40
CA GLU A 64 12.88 -8.30 18.14
C GLU A 64 12.40 -9.02 19.43
N HIS A 65 13.08 -8.81 20.54
CA HIS A 65 12.71 -9.31 21.86
C HIS A 65 12.03 -8.25 22.74
N GLY A 66 11.87 -7.02 22.24
CA GLY A 66 11.23 -5.94 22.97
C GLY A 66 12.05 -5.41 24.15
N LEU A 67 13.39 -5.50 24.07
CA LEU A 67 14.29 -4.96 25.09
C LEU A 67 14.06 -3.45 25.30
N ARG A 68 14.21 -2.99 26.55
CA ARG A 68 13.72 -1.68 27.03
C ARG A 68 14.78 -0.80 27.69
N GLY A 69 16.05 -1.10 27.46
CA GLY A 69 17.18 -0.38 28.03
C GLY A 69 17.10 1.14 27.87
N GLY A 70 17.45 1.84 28.95
CA GLY A 70 17.58 3.30 28.96
C GLY A 70 18.88 3.76 28.29
N LYS A 71 19.53 4.80 28.82
CA LYS A 71 20.78 5.33 28.23
C LYS A 71 21.93 4.34 28.37
N ASP A 72 22.96 4.54 27.54
CA ASP A 72 24.25 3.83 27.65
C ASP A 72 24.73 3.78 29.11
N PRO A 73 25.05 2.59 29.68
CA PRO A 73 25.16 1.27 29.03
C PRO A 73 23.93 0.37 29.08
N MET A 74 22.78 0.86 29.56
CA MET A 74 21.59 0.04 29.74
C MET A 74 20.93 -0.40 28.42
N ASN A 75 21.19 0.27 27.29
CA ASN A 75 20.75 -0.11 25.93
C ASN A 75 21.69 -1.14 25.24
N ARG A 76 22.66 -1.69 25.97
CA ARG A 76 23.58 -2.73 25.49
C ARG A 76 23.29 -4.08 26.16
N GLU A 77 22.02 -4.41 26.31
CA GLU A 77 21.59 -5.65 26.94
C GLU A 77 22.07 -6.87 26.16
N ALA A 78 22.46 -7.90 26.91
CA ALA A 78 22.88 -9.17 26.36
C ALA A 78 21.68 -9.98 25.85
N ILE A 79 21.42 -9.91 24.55
CA ILE A 79 20.38 -10.67 23.83
C ILE A 79 20.40 -12.17 24.16
N TRP A 80 21.58 -12.77 24.38
CA TRP A 80 21.69 -14.20 24.70
C TRP A 80 20.99 -14.59 26.02
N LEU A 81 20.75 -13.63 26.92
CA LEU A 81 20.00 -13.87 28.16
C LEU A 81 18.52 -14.15 27.90
N GLU A 82 17.97 -13.72 26.76
CA GLU A 82 16.59 -13.98 26.36
C GLU A 82 16.39 -15.40 25.80
N GLY A 83 17.48 -16.09 25.42
CA GLY A 83 17.42 -17.46 24.88
C GLY A 83 16.95 -17.56 23.42
N TYR A 84 16.94 -16.45 22.68
CA TYR A 84 16.60 -16.38 21.25
C TYR A 84 15.20 -16.92 20.86
N PRO A 85 14.11 -16.56 21.57
CA PRO A 85 12.77 -17.03 21.21
C PRO A 85 12.32 -16.46 19.86
N GLU A 86 12.00 -17.33 18.90
CA GLU A 86 11.49 -16.95 17.58
C GLU A 86 9.96 -16.77 17.54
N ASN A 87 9.28 -16.93 18.68
CA ASN A 87 7.83 -16.87 18.81
C ASN A 87 7.32 -15.57 19.44
N THR A 88 8.17 -14.54 19.54
CA THR A 88 7.75 -13.23 20.06
C THR A 88 6.94 -12.45 19.01
N PRO A 89 6.01 -11.57 19.42
CA PRO A 89 5.26 -10.74 18.49
C PRO A 89 6.13 -9.86 17.58
N LEU A 90 7.24 -9.31 18.11
CA LEU A 90 8.15 -8.45 17.35
C LEU A 90 9.04 -9.27 16.42
N TYR A 91 9.47 -10.47 16.81
CA TYR A 91 10.20 -11.38 15.92
C TYR A 91 9.34 -11.73 14.69
N HIS A 92 8.08 -12.13 14.90
CA HIS A 92 7.15 -12.39 13.79
C HIS A 92 6.90 -11.15 12.93
N LEU A 93 6.78 -9.97 13.54
CA LEU A 93 6.65 -8.70 12.81
C LEU A 93 7.85 -8.48 11.86
N PHE A 94 9.08 -8.54 12.37
CA PHE A 94 10.28 -8.31 11.55
C PHE A 94 10.47 -9.40 10.49
N ARG A 95 10.11 -10.65 10.79
CA ARG A 95 10.09 -11.73 9.80
C ARG A 95 9.11 -11.43 8.66
N SER A 96 7.89 -11.01 8.97
CA SER A 96 6.88 -10.63 7.97
C SER A 96 7.30 -9.43 7.15
N LEU A 97 7.88 -8.39 7.77
CA LEU A 97 8.34 -7.18 7.08
C LEU A 97 9.49 -7.48 6.10
N ASN A 98 10.45 -8.29 6.52
CA ASN A 98 11.55 -8.72 5.64
C ASN A 98 11.03 -9.56 4.47
N ALA A 99 10.12 -10.51 4.74
CA ALA A 99 9.50 -11.32 3.68
C ALA A 99 8.73 -10.43 2.69
N ALA A 100 7.96 -9.46 3.18
CA ALA A 100 7.21 -8.53 2.36
C ALA A 100 8.14 -7.67 1.49
N ARG A 101 9.20 -7.09 2.06
CA ARG A 101 10.17 -6.29 1.30
C ARG A 101 10.90 -7.13 0.25
N ARG A 102 11.27 -8.37 0.56
CA ARG A 102 11.87 -9.30 -0.42
C ARG A 102 10.91 -9.62 -1.58
N ALA A 103 9.64 -9.90 -1.29
CA ALA A 103 8.64 -10.14 -2.33
C ALA A 103 8.40 -8.89 -3.20
N ALA A 104 8.44 -7.70 -2.59
CA ALA A 104 8.35 -6.43 -3.30
C ALA A 104 9.53 -6.23 -4.26
N ILE A 105 10.76 -6.50 -3.81
CA ILE A 105 11.97 -6.46 -4.65
C ILE A 105 11.87 -7.45 -5.82
N ALA A 106 11.44 -8.68 -5.55
CA ALA A 106 11.34 -9.72 -6.58
C ALA A 106 10.30 -9.41 -7.66
N SER A 107 9.20 -8.74 -7.31
CA SER A 107 8.08 -8.47 -8.22
C SER A 107 8.18 -7.13 -8.97
N ASN A 108 9.00 -6.20 -8.49
CA ASN A 108 9.19 -4.88 -9.12
C ASN A 108 10.69 -4.54 -9.24
N PRO A 109 11.27 -4.62 -10.46
CA PRO A 109 12.67 -4.28 -10.70
C PRO A 109 13.06 -2.85 -10.28
N LEU A 110 12.10 -1.93 -10.21
CA LEU A 110 12.33 -0.53 -9.81
C LEU A 110 12.11 -0.29 -8.31
N PHE A 111 11.79 -1.31 -7.51
CA PHE A 111 11.45 -1.13 -6.09
C PHE A 111 12.56 -0.42 -5.29
N LEU A 112 13.82 -0.81 -5.51
CA LEU A 112 14.95 -0.26 -4.77
C LEU A 112 15.28 1.19 -5.17
N THR A 113 15.04 1.56 -6.43
CA THR A 113 15.38 2.88 -6.98
C THR A 113 14.22 3.87 -6.97
N THR A 114 12.98 3.39 -6.92
CA THR A 114 11.79 4.25 -6.84
C THR A 114 11.62 4.77 -5.43
N LEU A 115 11.64 6.09 -5.25
CA LEU A 115 11.35 6.72 -3.97
C LEU A 115 9.92 6.44 -3.53
N MET A 116 9.73 6.22 -2.23
CA MET A 116 8.40 6.09 -1.65
C MET A 116 7.64 7.42 -1.73
N SER A 117 6.32 7.36 -1.63
CA SER A 117 5.46 8.53 -1.41
C SER A 117 4.77 8.41 -0.06
N ALA A 118 4.87 9.44 0.76
CA ALA A 118 4.16 9.51 2.04
C ALA A 118 3.05 10.57 1.98
N ARG A 119 1.86 10.22 2.46
CA ARG A 119 0.73 11.12 2.56
C ARG A 119 0.11 11.03 3.94
N GLN A 120 0.02 12.16 4.60
CA GLN A 120 -0.77 12.28 5.82
C GLN A 120 -2.26 12.12 5.48
N ILE A 121 -2.94 11.21 6.17
CA ILE A 121 -4.38 10.97 6.01
C ILE A 121 -5.15 11.86 6.98
N ASP A 122 -4.69 11.90 8.24
CA ASP A 122 -5.23 12.72 9.32
C ASP A 122 -4.09 13.08 10.30
N ASN A 123 -4.39 13.64 11.46
CA ASN A 123 -3.36 14.04 12.44
C ASN A 123 -2.50 12.86 12.97
N HIS A 124 -3.09 11.66 13.00
CA HIS A 124 -2.58 10.47 13.64
C HIS A 124 -2.16 9.37 12.66
N THR A 125 -2.52 9.49 11.38
CA THR A 125 -2.33 8.45 10.37
C THR A 125 -1.51 8.95 9.18
N VAL A 126 -0.55 8.13 8.75
CA VAL A 126 0.21 8.33 7.50
C VAL A 126 0.12 7.08 6.62
N SER A 127 -0.12 7.28 5.33
CA SER A 127 0.00 6.25 4.31
C SER A 127 1.36 6.41 3.62
N ILE A 128 2.09 5.31 3.48
CA ILE A 128 3.39 5.25 2.79
C ILE A 128 3.26 4.24 1.66
N THR A 129 3.53 4.68 0.44
CA THR A 129 3.43 3.86 -0.77
C THR A 129 4.82 3.74 -1.39
N LYS A 130 5.35 2.53 -1.45
CA LYS A 130 6.59 2.18 -2.17
C LYS A 130 6.30 0.94 -3.02
N PRO A 131 5.74 1.12 -4.23
CA PRO A 131 5.09 0.04 -4.96
C PRO A 131 5.99 -1.19 -5.16
N PRO A 132 5.52 -2.41 -4.88
CA PRO A 132 4.13 -2.77 -4.56
C PRO A 132 3.73 -2.65 -3.08
N LEU A 133 4.61 -2.22 -2.17
CA LEU A 133 4.26 -2.05 -0.76
C LEU A 133 3.36 -0.82 -0.56
N LEU A 134 2.29 -1.03 0.21
CA LEU A 134 1.42 0.03 0.72
C LEU A 134 1.32 -0.14 2.22
N SER A 135 1.64 0.89 2.98
CA SER A 135 1.69 0.82 4.44
C SER A 135 0.86 1.93 5.05
N THR A 136 0.21 1.64 6.17
CA THR A 136 -0.49 2.64 6.97
C THR A 136 0.03 2.55 8.40
N LEU A 137 0.62 3.64 8.86
CA LEU A 137 1.16 3.78 10.22
C LEU A 137 0.29 4.77 10.99
N SER A 138 0.17 4.54 12.29
CA SER A 138 -0.56 5.42 13.19
C SER A 138 0.14 5.64 14.53
N ASN A 139 -0.27 6.69 15.24
CA ASN A 139 0.14 6.93 16.63
C ASN A 139 -1.05 6.98 17.60
N TYR A 140 -2.16 6.29 17.26
CA TYR A 140 -3.33 6.20 18.14
C TYR A 140 -3.06 5.39 19.43
N GLY A 141 -2.14 4.42 19.35
CA GLY A 141 -1.85 3.50 20.45
C GLY A 141 -2.89 2.38 20.62
N SER A 142 -2.58 1.47 21.53
CA SER A 142 -3.29 0.22 21.81
C SER A 142 -4.70 0.38 22.34
N GLY A 143 -5.02 1.54 22.95
CA GLY A 143 -6.33 1.88 23.51
C GLY A 143 -7.32 2.45 22.51
N SER A 144 -6.95 2.61 21.24
CA SER A 144 -7.83 3.20 20.23
C SER A 144 -8.98 2.26 19.85
N THR A 145 -10.12 2.86 19.51
CA THR A 145 -11.20 2.14 18.80
C THR A 145 -10.78 1.83 17.36
N ALA A 146 -11.60 1.04 16.66
CA ALA A 146 -11.38 0.77 15.24
C ALA A 146 -11.66 2.03 14.40
N ILE A 147 -10.69 2.42 13.58
CA ILE A 147 -10.76 3.67 12.78
C ILE A 147 -10.75 3.30 11.29
N PRO A 148 -11.85 3.55 10.56
CA PRO A 148 -11.92 3.27 9.13
C PRO A 148 -11.13 4.30 8.32
N ILE A 149 -10.34 3.83 7.37
CA ILE A 149 -9.54 4.65 6.45
C ILE A 149 -9.82 4.20 5.02
N TYR A 150 -10.00 5.16 4.14
CA TYR A 150 -10.08 4.95 2.70
C TYR A 150 -8.84 5.52 2.03
N LEU A 151 -8.13 4.66 1.30
CA LEU A 151 -7.00 5.01 0.46
C LEU A 151 -7.48 5.05 -1.00
N SER A 152 -7.38 6.21 -1.64
CA SER A 152 -7.80 6.39 -3.03
C SER A 152 -6.94 5.58 -4.01
N PRO A 153 -7.42 5.33 -5.25
CA PRO A 153 -6.63 4.65 -6.28
C PRO A 153 -5.25 5.28 -6.55
N LEU A 154 -5.16 6.61 -6.45
CA LEU A 154 -3.90 7.33 -6.61
C LEU A 154 -2.91 7.03 -5.47
N GLN A 155 -3.41 6.78 -4.26
CA GLN A 155 -2.60 6.45 -3.09
C GLN A 155 -2.17 4.98 -3.11
N THR A 156 -3.05 4.08 -3.53
CA THR A 156 -2.77 2.65 -3.58
C THR A 156 -1.86 2.29 -4.76
N GLY A 157 -2.09 2.88 -5.94
CA GLY A 157 -1.43 2.48 -7.19
C GLY A 157 -1.82 1.08 -7.68
N TYR A 158 -2.87 0.50 -7.11
CA TYR A 158 -3.31 -0.87 -7.38
C TYR A 158 -4.42 -0.91 -8.41
N LYS A 159 -4.51 -2.05 -9.11
CA LYS A 159 -5.63 -2.34 -10.00
C LYS A 159 -6.97 -2.38 -9.26
N PRO A 160 -8.08 -2.14 -9.97
CA PRO A 160 -9.41 -2.49 -9.50
C PRO A 160 -9.55 -3.97 -9.14
N LEU A 161 -10.38 -4.26 -8.12
CA LEU A 161 -10.75 -5.62 -7.72
C LEU A 161 -9.56 -6.56 -7.49
N LEU A 162 -8.43 -6.01 -7.05
CA LEU A 162 -7.20 -6.72 -6.79
C LEU A 162 -7.22 -7.27 -5.37
N PRO A 163 -7.01 -8.58 -5.16
CA PRO A 163 -6.78 -9.14 -3.83
C PRO A 163 -5.46 -8.64 -3.24
N VAL A 164 -5.52 -8.16 -2.00
CA VAL A 164 -4.39 -7.58 -1.27
C VAL A 164 -4.33 -8.24 0.11
N ILE A 165 -3.14 -8.60 0.58
CA ILE A 165 -2.95 -9.17 1.92
C ILE A 165 -2.24 -8.17 2.83
N ASP A 166 -2.73 -8.04 4.06
CA ASP A 166 -2.00 -7.43 5.15
C ASP A 166 -0.98 -8.43 5.68
N THR A 167 0.29 -8.20 5.36
CA THR A 167 1.41 -9.10 5.66
C THR A 167 1.70 -9.26 7.16
N ILE A 168 1.18 -8.34 8.00
CA ILE A 168 1.34 -8.41 9.45
C ILE A 168 0.23 -9.29 10.05
N SER A 169 -1.04 -9.04 9.70
CA SER A 169 -2.18 -9.76 10.28
C SER A 169 -2.57 -11.04 9.52
N GLY A 170 -2.08 -11.22 8.28
CA GLY A 170 -2.50 -12.28 7.37
C GLY A 170 -3.90 -12.07 6.77
N GLN A 171 -4.58 -10.98 7.10
CA GLN A 171 -5.92 -10.69 6.62
C GLN A 171 -5.91 -10.32 5.14
N ILE A 172 -6.84 -10.89 4.37
CA ILE A 172 -7.02 -10.59 2.95
C ILE A 172 -8.12 -9.54 2.77
N PHE A 173 -7.84 -8.57 1.91
CA PHE A 173 -8.69 -7.49 1.46
C PHE A 173 -8.80 -7.53 -0.07
N SER A 174 -9.65 -6.66 -0.62
CA SER A 174 -9.70 -6.39 -2.06
C SER A 174 -9.79 -4.89 -2.28
N THR A 175 -9.15 -4.39 -3.32
CA THR A 175 -9.42 -3.04 -3.80
C THR A 175 -10.84 -2.94 -4.38
N ASP A 176 -11.39 -1.74 -4.37
CA ASP A 176 -12.70 -1.42 -4.94
C ASP A 176 -12.65 -1.43 -6.49
N PRO A 177 -13.78 -1.27 -7.20
CA PRO A 177 -13.81 -1.22 -8.67
C PRO A 177 -13.01 -0.08 -9.31
N ARG A 178 -12.45 0.84 -8.53
CA ARG A 178 -11.59 1.93 -9.00
C ARG A 178 -10.13 1.74 -8.58
N GLY A 179 -9.80 0.73 -7.76
CA GLY A 179 -8.47 0.48 -7.22
C GLY A 179 -8.22 1.09 -5.84
N GLY A 180 -9.22 1.71 -5.21
CA GLY A 180 -9.13 2.22 -3.84
C GLY A 180 -9.18 1.09 -2.81
N LEU A 181 -8.70 1.33 -1.59
CA LEU A 181 -8.66 0.33 -0.53
C LEU A 181 -9.26 0.90 0.77
N THR A 182 -10.30 0.25 1.28
CA THR A 182 -10.89 0.57 2.58
C THR A 182 -10.38 -0.41 3.63
N ILE A 183 -9.80 0.12 4.70
CA ILE A 183 -9.21 -0.63 5.80
C ILE A 183 -9.72 -0.10 7.13
N ALA A 184 -9.52 -0.86 8.20
CA ALA A 184 -9.74 -0.38 9.56
C ALA A 184 -8.46 -0.56 10.38
N ILE A 185 -7.94 0.51 10.98
CA ILE A 185 -6.89 0.41 11.99
C ILE A 185 -7.55 -0.05 13.28
N VAL A 186 -7.19 -1.24 13.75
CA VAL A 186 -7.75 -1.85 14.95
C VAL A 186 -6.71 -1.76 16.05
N ARG A 187 -7.07 -1.15 17.19
CA ARG A 187 -6.16 -0.97 18.35
C ARG A 187 -4.84 -0.30 17.98
N GLY A 188 -4.86 0.66 17.05
CA GLY A 188 -3.68 1.40 16.58
C GLY A 188 -2.64 0.58 15.79
N GLU A 189 -2.86 -0.71 15.53
CA GLU A 189 -1.86 -1.58 14.89
C GLU A 189 -1.50 -1.10 13.47
N PRO A 190 -0.20 -1.17 13.08
CA PRO A 190 0.21 -0.83 11.72
C PRO A 190 -0.32 -1.86 10.73
N ARG A 191 -0.48 -1.45 9.48
CA ARG A 191 -0.82 -2.36 8.38
C ARG A 191 0.16 -2.23 7.24
N VAL A 192 0.61 -3.35 6.68
CA VAL A 192 1.54 -3.40 5.55
C VAL A 192 1.01 -4.36 4.52
N PHE A 193 0.63 -3.82 3.37
CA PHE A 193 -0.08 -4.50 2.31
C PHE A 193 0.84 -4.88 1.16
N LEU A 194 0.57 -6.04 0.58
CA LEU A 194 1.06 -6.47 -0.72
C LEU A 194 -0.10 -7.01 -1.56
N PRO A 195 -0.05 -6.86 -2.89
CA PRO A 195 -0.87 -7.67 -3.78
C PRO A 195 -0.71 -9.15 -3.44
N LEU A 196 -1.82 -9.89 -3.36
CA LEU A 196 -1.77 -11.30 -2.94
C LEU A 196 -0.90 -12.14 -3.90
N CYS A 197 -0.94 -11.85 -5.20
CA CYS A 197 -0.07 -12.50 -6.18
C CYS A 197 1.42 -12.25 -5.91
N VAL A 198 1.81 -11.06 -5.42
CA VAL A 198 3.19 -10.75 -5.05
C VAL A 198 3.59 -11.53 -3.79
N HIS A 199 2.72 -11.54 -2.78
CA HIS A 199 2.97 -12.28 -1.54
C HIS A 199 3.15 -13.79 -1.78
N LEU A 200 2.38 -14.37 -2.71
CA LEU A 200 2.46 -15.78 -3.08
C LEU A 200 3.58 -16.11 -4.08
N GLY A 201 4.35 -15.13 -4.56
CA GLY A 201 5.37 -15.34 -5.59
C GLY A 201 4.80 -15.69 -6.97
N GLN A 202 3.54 -15.32 -7.23
CA GLN A 202 2.79 -15.62 -8.46
C GLN A 202 2.63 -14.39 -9.36
N ALA A 203 3.27 -13.26 -9.03
CA ALA A 203 3.17 -12.04 -9.82
C ALA A 203 4.01 -12.14 -11.10
N GLU A 204 3.36 -12.07 -12.26
CA GLU A 204 3.99 -11.99 -13.58
C GLU A 204 4.43 -10.55 -13.90
N GLY A 205 5.23 -9.95 -13.01
CA GLY A 205 5.72 -8.58 -13.11
C GLY A 205 4.72 -7.49 -12.66
N VAL A 206 5.10 -6.23 -12.88
CA VAL A 206 4.39 -5.04 -12.39
C VAL A 206 2.95 -4.96 -12.89
N THR A 207 2.70 -5.41 -14.13
CA THR A 207 1.37 -5.39 -14.74
C THR A 207 0.38 -6.32 -14.05
N SER A 208 0.80 -7.26 -13.20
CA SER A 208 -0.12 -8.14 -12.47
C SER A 208 -0.90 -7.42 -11.37
N TRP A 209 -0.37 -6.31 -10.83
CA TRP A 209 -0.94 -5.62 -9.67
C TRP A 209 -1.06 -4.10 -9.83
N ALA A 210 -0.20 -3.46 -10.63
CA ALA A 210 -0.20 -2.00 -10.77
C ALA A 210 -1.35 -1.53 -11.65
N SER A 211 -2.02 -0.44 -11.25
CA SER A 211 -2.87 0.31 -12.17
C SER A 211 -1.99 0.92 -13.26
N MET A 212 -2.26 0.65 -14.53
CA MET A 212 -1.62 1.41 -15.61
C MET A 212 -2.13 2.85 -15.56
N PRO A 213 -1.29 3.86 -15.88
CA PRO A 213 -1.80 5.20 -16.06
C PRO A 213 -2.90 5.17 -17.12
N LEU A 214 -4.02 5.84 -16.85
CA LEU A 214 -5.04 6.11 -17.86
C LEU A 214 -4.35 6.77 -19.04
N SER A 215 -4.26 6.07 -20.17
CA SER A 215 -3.90 6.68 -21.45
C SER A 215 -5.03 7.65 -21.80
N VAL A 216 -4.85 8.93 -21.47
CA VAL A 216 -5.73 9.99 -21.96
C VAL A 216 -5.46 10.10 -23.46
N ASP A 217 -6.39 9.57 -24.25
CA ASP A 217 -6.33 9.65 -25.71
C ASP A 217 -6.57 11.11 -26.12
N THR A 218 -5.48 11.88 -26.23
CA THR A 218 -5.50 13.31 -26.59
C THR A 218 -6.08 13.56 -27.99
N ASN A 219 -6.25 12.49 -28.79
CA ASN A 219 -6.90 12.52 -30.11
C ASN A 219 -8.41 12.85 -30.06
N ILE A 220 -9.06 12.76 -28.90
CA ILE A 220 -10.49 13.14 -28.78
C ILE A 220 -10.65 14.68 -28.76
N ILE A 221 -9.63 15.43 -28.35
CA ILE A 221 -9.70 16.90 -28.30
C ILE A 221 -9.49 17.53 -29.70
N SER A 222 -8.87 16.82 -30.65
CA SER A 222 -8.56 17.37 -31.98
C SER A 222 -9.70 17.28 -33.00
N LYS A 223 -10.79 16.56 -32.69
CA LYS A 223 -11.96 16.41 -33.59
C LYS A 223 -13.17 17.17 -33.07
N ARG A 224 -13.03 18.49 -32.91
CA ARG A 224 -14.20 19.38 -32.85
C ARG A 224 -14.54 19.82 -34.28
N PRO A 225 -15.74 19.54 -34.80
CA PRO A 225 -16.16 20.17 -36.04
C PRO A 225 -16.23 21.67 -35.81
N THR A 226 -15.61 22.46 -36.67
CA THR A 226 -15.79 23.91 -36.71
C THR A 226 -17.26 24.21 -36.98
N LEU A 227 -18.00 24.57 -35.94
CA LEU A 227 -19.37 25.08 -36.06
C LEU A 227 -19.26 26.49 -36.64
N GLY A 228 -19.64 26.65 -37.91
CA GLY A 228 -19.74 27.96 -38.54
C GLY A 228 -20.73 28.85 -37.79
N SER A 229 -20.39 30.13 -37.67
CA SER A 229 -21.21 31.15 -37.01
C SER A 229 -22.61 31.25 -37.65
N PRO A 230 -23.70 31.35 -36.88
CA PRO A 230 -25.03 31.53 -37.45
C PRO A 230 -25.19 32.95 -37.99
N SER A 231 -25.57 33.08 -39.26
CA SER A 231 -26.04 34.34 -39.83
C SER A 231 -27.45 34.68 -39.34
N SER A 232 -27.67 35.93 -38.91
CA SER A 232 -28.95 36.46 -38.44
C SER A 232 -30.10 36.24 -39.45
N PRO A 233 -31.28 35.75 -39.05
CA PRO A 233 -32.39 35.58 -39.97
C PRO A 233 -33.11 36.92 -40.24
N LYS A 234 -33.25 37.25 -41.54
CA LYS A 234 -34.19 38.27 -42.03
C LYS A 234 -35.62 37.76 -41.88
N ALA A 235 -36.47 38.57 -41.29
CA ALA A 235 -37.90 38.33 -41.13
C ALA A 235 -38.63 38.24 -42.48
N LYS A 236 -39.43 37.19 -42.69
CA LYS A 236 -40.58 37.20 -43.60
C LYS A 236 -41.75 36.42 -42.97
N ARG A 237 -42.92 37.04 -43.03
CA ARG A 237 -44.25 36.53 -42.65
C ARG A 237 -44.71 35.40 -43.59
N GLY A 238 -45.47 34.44 -43.07
CA GLY A 238 -46.45 33.69 -43.88
C GLY A 238 -46.69 32.23 -43.50
N THR A 239 -47.78 32.02 -42.77
CA THR A 239 -48.79 30.93 -42.88
C THR A 239 -48.46 29.44 -42.67
N SER A 240 -49.24 28.90 -41.72
CA SER A 240 -50.00 27.65 -41.72
C SER A 240 -49.37 26.35 -41.24
N MET A 241 -50.15 25.72 -40.34
CA MET A 241 -49.94 24.44 -39.69
C MET A 241 -49.81 23.28 -40.68
N THR A 242 -48.91 22.33 -40.40
CA THR A 242 -49.16 20.88 -40.54
C THR A 242 -47.95 20.07 -40.06
N ASN A 243 -48.27 18.91 -39.47
CA ASN A 243 -47.42 17.72 -39.26
C ASN A 243 -46.48 17.69 -38.04
N LEU A 244 -47.08 17.50 -36.87
CA LEU A 244 -46.62 16.47 -35.93
C LEU A 244 -46.89 15.10 -36.55
N PHE A 245 -45.89 14.20 -36.58
CA PHE A 245 -46.00 12.79 -36.14
C PHE A 245 -44.68 12.03 -36.34
N SER A 246 -44.26 11.37 -35.25
CA SER A 246 -43.70 9.99 -35.18
C SER A 246 -42.48 9.58 -36.02
N TRP A 247 -41.38 9.24 -35.34
CA TRP A 247 -40.74 7.92 -35.55
C TRP A 247 -39.91 7.47 -34.32
N LEU A 248 -40.38 6.39 -33.67
CA LEU A 248 -39.64 5.53 -32.75
C LEU A 248 -38.91 4.43 -33.55
N GLY A 249 -37.61 4.27 -33.33
CA GLY A 249 -36.80 3.18 -33.89
C GLY A 249 -35.91 2.55 -32.82
N HIS A 250 -36.31 1.36 -32.38
CA HIS A 250 -35.56 0.45 -31.51
C HIS A 250 -34.27 -0.07 -32.18
N GLY A 251 -33.22 -0.27 -31.39
CA GLY A 251 -32.01 -0.99 -31.79
C GLY A 251 -31.15 -1.40 -30.59
N LYS A 252 -31.43 -2.57 -30.02
CA LYS A 252 -30.58 -3.27 -29.04
C LYS A 252 -29.30 -3.77 -29.72
N GLY A 253 -28.18 -3.69 -29.02
CA GLY A 253 -26.92 -4.35 -29.41
C GLY A 253 -25.90 -4.31 -28.28
N GLY A 254 -26.00 -5.25 -27.33
CA GLY A 254 -25.01 -5.49 -26.30
C GLY A 254 -24.11 -6.67 -26.67
N SER A 255 -22.81 -6.55 -26.40
CA SER A 255 -21.79 -7.62 -26.40
C SER A 255 -20.67 -7.09 -25.50
N SER A 256 -20.60 -7.43 -24.21
CA SER A 256 -20.00 -8.65 -23.63
C SER A 256 -18.59 -8.94 -24.14
N MET A 257 -17.57 -8.57 -23.34
CA MET A 257 -16.29 -9.25 -23.35
C MET A 257 -15.91 -9.61 -21.91
N ALA A 258 -15.83 -10.92 -21.71
CA ALA A 258 -15.69 -11.70 -20.49
C ALA A 258 -14.21 -11.76 -20.03
N LEU A 259 -13.96 -11.62 -18.73
CA LEU A 259 -13.57 -12.69 -17.79
C LEU A 259 -12.18 -13.31 -18.02
N ALA A 260 -11.21 -12.90 -17.19
CA ALA A 260 -10.06 -13.73 -16.82
C ALA A 260 -9.49 -13.26 -15.46
N CYS A 261 -10.22 -13.45 -14.35
CA CYS A 261 -9.66 -13.48 -12.98
C CYS A 261 -10.69 -13.95 -11.92
N SER A 262 -11.49 -14.97 -12.19
CA SER A 262 -12.51 -15.42 -11.21
C SER A 262 -12.62 -16.93 -11.01
N SER A 263 -11.72 -17.74 -11.59
CA SER A 263 -11.70 -19.19 -11.38
C SER A 263 -10.56 -19.63 -10.47
N LEU A 264 -10.58 -19.22 -9.20
CA LEU A 264 -9.68 -19.79 -8.18
C LEU A 264 -10.26 -19.84 -6.76
N PHE A 265 -11.59 -19.74 -6.61
CA PHE A 265 -12.24 -19.80 -5.29
C PHE A 265 -12.65 -21.21 -4.82
N MET A 266 -12.25 -22.28 -5.52
CA MET A 266 -12.62 -23.67 -5.15
C MET A 266 -11.45 -24.65 -4.98
N LYS A 267 -10.18 -24.19 -5.01
CA LYS A 267 -9.01 -25.05 -4.79
C LYS A 267 -8.19 -24.76 -3.52
N SER A 268 -8.61 -23.81 -2.68
CA SER A 268 -7.79 -23.35 -1.53
C SER A 268 -7.92 -24.17 -0.23
N ARG A 269 -8.68 -25.27 -0.20
CA ARG A 269 -8.79 -26.13 1.00
C ARG A 269 -7.84 -27.33 1.01
N GLN A 270 -7.21 -27.69 -0.11
CA GLN A 270 -6.30 -28.84 -0.17
C GLN A 270 -4.81 -28.47 -0.04
N THR A 271 -4.40 -27.28 -0.48
CA THR A 271 -2.96 -26.89 -0.58
C THR A 271 -2.36 -26.30 0.70
N LEU A 272 -3.17 -26.04 1.73
CA LEU A 272 -2.71 -25.56 3.05
C LEU A 272 -2.10 -26.66 3.94
N LYS A 273 -2.17 -27.93 3.53
CA LYS A 273 -1.54 -29.06 4.23
C LYS A 273 -0.15 -29.44 3.71
N ASP A 274 0.20 -29.02 2.49
CA ASP A 274 1.46 -29.42 1.84
C ASP A 274 2.59 -28.40 2.02
N TRP A 275 2.30 -27.18 2.50
CA TRP A 275 3.33 -26.16 2.73
C TRP A 275 4.05 -26.29 4.08
N THR A 276 3.50 -27.04 5.03
CA THR A 276 4.09 -27.27 6.35
C THR A 276 5.21 -28.32 6.36
N VAL A 277 5.53 -28.96 5.23
CA VAL A 277 6.46 -30.12 5.20
C VAL A 277 7.79 -29.82 4.48
N THR A 278 7.90 -28.78 3.64
CA THR A 278 9.03 -28.64 2.70
C THR A 278 10.04 -27.52 2.95
N HIS A 279 9.92 -26.72 4.01
CA HIS A 279 10.96 -25.75 4.39
C HIS A 279 11.36 -25.89 5.86
N ARG A 280 11.89 -27.06 6.18
CA ARG A 280 12.82 -27.28 7.29
C ARG A 280 14.06 -27.84 6.62
N LEU A 281 15.22 -27.20 6.84
CA LEU A 281 16.53 -27.36 6.17
C LEU A 281 16.76 -26.38 5.01
N ASP A 282 17.23 -25.18 5.35
CA ASP A 282 18.59 -24.71 5.00
C ASP A 282 18.73 -23.24 5.42
N LEU A 283 19.60 -23.05 6.42
CA LEU A 283 20.28 -21.84 6.93
C LEU A 283 19.62 -20.46 6.74
#